data_AF-A0A8J1UVZ1-F1
#
_entry.id   AF-A0A8J1UVZ1-F1
#
_cell.length_a   1.000
_cell.length_b   1.000
_cell.length_c   1.000
_cell.angle_alpha   90.00
_cell.angle_beta   90.00
_cell.angle_gamma   90.00
#
_symmetry.space_group_name_H-M   'P 1'
#
loop_
_entity.id
_entity.type
_entity.pdbx_description
1 polymer ?
#
loop_
_entity_poly.entity_id
_entity_poly.type
_entity_poly.pdbx_seq_one_letter_code
_entity_poly.pdbx_strand_id
1 'polypeptide(L)'
;HGAYATAVELKTKYTQINSTNSSTTSIGATYFMTYHSLQKNFRDNIEALKYARKLSDNITASILAERYHNITPGTDKTYKVFPYSIFYVFYEQYLTIVHDTIINLSTCVGSIFAISFICLGLDWYSSIIITFVIGLILLSMFGMMFLWNIYLNAISLINLVTCVGISVEFCSHLVRAFAISVHETRVLRAKHALAHMGGSVLSALIML
;
A
#
# COMPACT_ATOMS: atom_id res chain seq x y z
N HIS A 1 8.96 12.00 -22.30
CA HIS A 1 8.70 11.67 -23.72
C HIS A 1 7.40 12.27 -24.30
N GLY A 2 6.55 12.95 -23.51
CA GLY A 2 5.24 13.47 -23.99
C GLY A 2 5.19 14.94 -24.44
N ALA A 3 6.32 15.66 -24.49
CA ALA A 3 6.34 17.09 -24.85
C ALA A 3 6.57 17.36 -26.35
N TYR A 4 6.89 16.32 -27.15
CA TYR A 4 7.29 16.46 -28.56
C TYR A 4 6.46 15.61 -29.54
N ALA A 5 5.38 14.97 -29.07
CA ALA A 5 4.49 14.21 -29.94
C ALA A 5 3.41 15.13 -30.52
N THR A 6 3.01 14.92 -31.77
CA THR A 6 1.79 15.54 -32.32
C THR A 6 0.58 15.03 -31.53
N ALA A 7 -0.39 15.90 -31.24
CA ALA A 7 -1.60 15.59 -30.44
C ALA A 7 -2.41 14.39 -30.95
N VAL A 8 -2.16 13.97 -32.20
CA VAL A 8 -2.78 12.87 -32.90
C VAL A 8 -1.68 11.97 -33.49
N GLU A 9 -1.71 10.68 -33.17
CA GLU A 9 -0.92 9.67 -33.85
C GLU A 9 -1.70 9.15 -35.07
N LEU A 10 -1.14 9.23 -36.28
CA LEU A 10 -1.77 8.69 -37.49
C LEU A 10 -1.13 7.35 -37.85
N LYS A 11 -1.95 6.29 -37.90
CA LYS A 11 -1.54 4.96 -38.39
C LYS A 11 -2.07 4.75 -39.80
N THR A 12 -1.18 4.80 -40.78
CA THR A 12 -1.48 4.48 -42.19
C THR A 12 -1.36 2.98 -42.41
N LYS A 13 -2.46 2.32 -42.79
CA LYS A 13 -2.45 0.93 -43.27
C LYS A 13 -2.48 0.93 -44.79
N TYR A 14 -1.49 0.28 -45.40
CA TYR A 14 -1.46 0.01 -46.83
C TYR A 14 -2.07 -1.37 -47.08
N THR A 15 -3.18 -1.42 -47.81
CA THR A 15 -3.81 -2.68 -48.21
C THR A 15 -3.79 -2.73 -49.73
N GLN A 16 -3.05 -3.67 -50.32
CA GLN A 16 -3.08 -3.89 -51.76
C GLN A 16 -4.23 -4.83 -52.11
N ILE A 17 -5.23 -4.30 -52.82
CA ILE A 17 -6.31 -5.09 -53.41
C ILE A 17 -6.42 -4.64 -54.87
N ASN A 18 -6.08 -5.53 -55.81
CA ASN A 18 -6.24 -5.38 -57.27
C ASN A 18 -5.85 -3.99 -57.83
N SER A 19 -4.54 -3.79 -58.05
CA SER A 19 -3.95 -2.72 -58.87
C SER A 19 -4.31 -1.26 -58.53
N THR A 20 -5.04 -1.01 -57.44
CA THR A 20 -5.28 0.31 -56.86
C THR A 20 -4.79 0.32 -55.41
N ASN A 21 -3.80 1.18 -55.12
CA ASN A 21 -3.29 1.35 -53.76
C ASN A 21 -4.28 2.20 -52.94
N SER A 22 -5.04 1.55 -52.05
CA SER A 22 -5.91 2.25 -51.11
C SER A 22 -5.20 2.40 -49.77
N SER A 23 -4.77 3.62 -49.42
CA SER A 23 -4.24 3.94 -48.10
C SER A 23 -5.39 4.32 -47.15
N THR A 24 -5.61 3.51 -46.13
CA THR A 24 -6.54 3.87 -45.05
C THR A 24 -5.73 4.47 -43.90
N THR A 25 -5.89 5.77 -43.68
CA THR A 25 -5.29 6.46 -42.53
C THR A 25 -6.24 6.34 -41.34
N SER A 26 -5.80 5.68 -40.27
CA SER A 26 -6.55 5.53 -39.03
C SER A 26 -5.94 6.41 -37.95
N ILE A 27 -6.79 7.07 -37.17
CA ILE A 27 -6.33 7.82 -35.99
C ILE A 27 -6.03 6.80 -34.88
N GLY A 28 -4.81 6.88 -34.35
CA GLY A 28 -4.31 6.10 -33.22
C GLY A 28 -4.66 6.75 -31.89
N ALA A 29 -3.68 6.88 -31.00
CA ALA A 29 -3.87 7.58 -29.73
C ALA A 29 -3.89 9.10 -29.94
N THR A 30 -4.78 9.77 -29.21
CA THR A 30 -4.89 11.23 -29.17
C THR A 30 -4.81 11.70 -27.73
N TYR A 31 -4.19 12.86 -27.49
CA TYR A 31 -4.17 13.47 -26.16
C TYR A 31 -4.69 14.91 -26.21
N PHE A 32 -5.36 15.32 -25.14
CA PHE A 32 -5.83 16.68 -24.93
C PHE A 32 -5.13 17.24 -23.69
N MET A 33 -4.39 18.34 -23.86
CA MET A 33 -3.61 18.93 -22.78
C MET A 33 -4.39 20.06 -22.11
N THR A 34 -4.48 20.00 -20.78
CA THR A 34 -5.04 21.06 -19.92
C THR A 34 -4.18 21.21 -18.67
N TYR A 35 -4.39 22.28 -17.91
CA TYR A 35 -3.64 22.58 -16.70
C TYR A 35 -4.51 22.41 -15.45
N HIS A 36 -3.91 21.92 -14.36
CA HIS A 36 -4.54 21.94 -13.05
C HIS A 36 -4.56 23.36 -12.47
N SER A 37 -5.55 23.64 -11.63
CA SER A 37 -5.52 24.83 -10.77
C SER A 37 -4.37 24.75 -9.77
N LEU A 38 -3.97 25.90 -9.22
CA LEU A 38 -2.91 25.98 -8.21
C LEU A 38 -3.26 25.16 -6.97
N GLN A 39 -2.50 24.09 -6.74
CA GLN A 39 -2.64 23.23 -5.56
C GLN A 39 -1.60 23.62 -4.52
N LYS A 40 -2.05 23.98 -3.31
CA LYS A 40 -1.15 24.38 -2.21
C LYS A 40 -0.94 23.26 -1.20
N ASN A 41 -1.95 22.42 -0.99
CA ASN A 41 -1.90 21.34 -0.01
C ASN A 41 -1.84 19.95 -0.65
N PHE A 42 -1.27 19.01 0.10
CA PHE A 42 -1.23 17.58 -0.25
C PHE A 42 -2.63 16.99 -0.49
N ARG A 43 -3.64 17.42 0.28
CA ARG A 43 -5.04 16.97 0.14
C ARG A 43 -5.64 17.42 -1.18
N ASP A 44 -5.39 18.65 -1.59
CA ASP A 44 -5.88 19.24 -2.85
C ASP A 44 -5.33 18.48 -4.07
N ASN A 45 -4.08 18.01 -3.99
CA ASN A 45 -3.46 17.18 -5.03
C ASN A 45 -4.12 15.81 -5.17
N ILE A 46 -4.42 15.14 -4.05
CA ILE A 46 -5.13 13.85 -4.07
C ILE A 46 -6.55 14.03 -4.61
N GLU A 47 -7.23 15.09 -4.20
CA GLU A 47 -8.60 15.37 -4.63
C GLU A 47 -8.67 15.72 -6.11
N ALA A 48 -7.75 16.56 -6.62
CA ALA A 48 -7.64 16.85 -8.04
C ALA A 48 -7.40 15.60 -8.89
N LEU A 49 -6.57 14.66 -8.40
CA LEU A 49 -6.33 13.38 -9.06
C LEU A 49 -7.59 12.51 -9.08
N LYS A 50 -8.33 12.43 -7.96
CA LYS A 50 -9.60 11.71 -7.88
C LYS A 50 -10.64 12.27 -8.85
N TYR A 51 -10.77 13.61 -8.94
CA TYR A 51 -11.67 14.24 -9.90
C TYR A 51 -11.23 14.03 -11.34
N ALA A 52 -9.94 14.10 -11.65
CA ALA A 52 -9.44 13.82 -12.98
C ALA A 52 -9.77 12.39 -13.44
N ARG A 53 -9.60 11.39 -12.55
CA ARG A 53 -10.00 10.00 -12.84
C ARG A 53 -11.51 9.88 -13.06
N LYS A 54 -12.31 10.43 -12.15
CA LYS A 54 -13.78 10.43 -12.27
C LYS A 54 -14.26 11.09 -13.57
N LEU A 55 -13.63 12.20 -13.97
CA LEU A 55 -13.91 12.87 -15.24
C LEU A 55 -13.55 11.98 -16.43
N SER A 56 -12.38 11.35 -16.41
CA SER A 56 -11.95 10.45 -17.49
C SER A 56 -12.84 9.22 -17.62
N ASP A 57 -13.33 8.68 -16.50
CA ASP A 57 -14.25 7.55 -16.49
C ASP A 57 -15.62 7.96 -17.06
N ASN A 58 -16.09 9.17 -16.73
CA ASN A 58 -17.33 9.71 -17.28
C ASN A 58 -17.25 9.97 -18.79
N ILE A 59 -16.12 10.53 -19.27
CA ILE A 59 -15.87 10.72 -20.71
C ILE A 59 -15.78 9.36 -21.42
N THR A 60 -15.10 8.39 -20.81
CA THR A 60 -15.04 7.03 -21.35
C THR A 60 -16.44 6.43 -21.47
N ALA A 61 -17.26 6.56 -20.44
CA ALA A 61 -18.63 6.07 -20.44
C ALA A 61 -19.51 6.79 -21.48
N SER A 62 -19.38 8.11 -21.65
CA SER A 62 -20.15 8.86 -22.66
C SER A 62 -19.75 8.48 -24.08
N ILE A 63 -18.45 8.30 -24.35
CA ILE A 63 -17.96 7.84 -25.66
C ILE A 63 -18.47 6.43 -25.95
N LEU A 64 -18.44 5.53 -24.97
CA LEU A 64 -18.94 4.17 -25.13
C LEU A 64 -20.46 4.16 -25.34
N ALA A 65 -21.23 5.01 -24.63
CA ALA A 65 -22.67 5.12 -24.77
C ALA A 65 -23.09 5.70 -26.13
N GLU A 66 -22.42 6.76 -26.59
CA GLU A 66 -22.66 7.36 -27.92
C GLU A 66 -22.32 6.37 -29.03
N ARG A 67 -21.27 5.57 -28.84
CA ARG A 67 -20.85 4.55 -29.79
C ARG A 67 -21.72 3.29 -29.75
N TYR A 68 -22.37 3.01 -28.61
CA TYR A 68 -23.29 1.87 -28.45
C TYR A 68 -24.44 1.90 -29.45
N HIS A 69 -24.91 3.09 -29.84
CA HIS A 69 -25.96 3.25 -30.85
C HIS A 69 -25.53 2.82 -32.27
N ASN A 70 -24.22 2.61 -32.49
CA ASN A 70 -23.61 2.23 -33.77
C ASN A 70 -22.87 0.86 -33.71
N ILE A 71 -23.16 0.02 -32.71
CA ILE A 71 -22.48 -1.28 -32.56
C ILE A 71 -23.05 -2.32 -33.52
N THR A 72 -22.24 -2.72 -34.50
CA THR A 72 -22.26 -4.05 -35.09
C THR A 72 -21.61 -5.04 -34.11
N PRO A 73 -22.24 -6.22 -33.85
CA PRO A 73 -21.69 -7.21 -32.93
C PRO A 73 -20.36 -7.76 -33.48
N GLY A 74 -19.25 -7.60 -32.76
CA GLY A 74 -17.99 -8.28 -33.08
C GLY A 74 -16.69 -7.47 -33.03
N THR A 75 -16.67 -6.23 -32.52
CA THR A 75 -15.39 -5.48 -32.36
C THR A 75 -15.22 -4.92 -30.95
N ASP A 76 -14.64 -5.72 -30.06
CA ASP A 76 -14.22 -5.32 -28.70
C ASP A 76 -12.98 -4.39 -28.77
N LYS A 77 -13.16 -3.19 -29.32
CA LYS A 77 -12.19 -2.10 -29.12
C LYS A 77 -12.66 -1.29 -27.93
N THR A 78 -12.14 -1.63 -26.75
CA THR A 78 -12.34 -0.88 -25.52
C THR A 78 -11.51 0.39 -25.59
N TYR A 79 -12.15 1.52 -25.91
CA TYR A 79 -11.52 2.83 -25.81
C TYR A 79 -11.55 3.26 -24.35
N LYS A 80 -10.41 3.68 -23.80
CA LYS A 80 -10.29 4.17 -22.43
C LYS A 80 -9.58 5.52 -22.43
N VAL A 81 -10.21 6.53 -21.84
CA VAL A 81 -9.60 7.82 -21.57
C VAL A 81 -8.99 7.76 -20.17
N PHE A 82 -7.75 8.21 -20.01
CA PHE A 82 -7.08 8.28 -18.72
C PHE A 82 -6.31 9.61 -18.58
N PRO A 83 -6.31 10.23 -17.40
CA PRO A 83 -5.61 11.48 -17.18
C PRO A 83 -4.16 11.16 -16.81
N TYR A 84 -3.21 11.88 -17.42
CA TYR A 84 -1.78 11.71 -17.15
C TYR A 84 -1.16 13.03 -16.71
N SER A 85 -0.41 12.98 -15.62
CA SER A 85 0.42 14.10 -15.13
C SER A 85 1.64 13.52 -14.41
N ILE A 86 2.78 14.21 -14.49
CA ILE A 86 4.03 13.76 -13.86
C ILE A 86 3.90 13.59 -12.34
N PHE A 87 3.03 14.38 -11.71
CA PHE A 87 2.79 14.32 -10.27
C PHE A 87 1.94 13.11 -9.86
N TYR A 88 1.13 12.53 -10.76
CA TYR A 88 0.20 11.46 -10.38
C TYR A 88 0.91 10.20 -9.89
N VAL A 89 2.05 9.85 -10.47
CA VAL A 89 2.86 8.68 -10.05
C VAL A 89 3.28 8.80 -8.59
N PHE A 90 3.58 10.02 -8.12
CA PHE A 90 3.98 10.24 -6.73
C PHE A 90 2.80 10.23 -5.75
N TYR A 91 1.61 10.66 -6.18
CA TYR A 91 0.41 10.72 -5.33
C TYR A 91 -0.38 9.41 -5.28
N GLU A 92 -0.23 8.55 -6.29
CA GLU A 92 -0.96 7.29 -6.40
C GLU A 92 -0.71 6.36 -5.21
N GLN A 93 0.52 6.25 -4.73
CA GLN A 93 0.87 5.47 -3.53
C GLN A 93 0.16 5.96 -2.27
N TYR A 94 -0.17 7.26 -2.19
CA TYR A 94 -0.85 7.81 -1.01
C TYR A 94 -2.37 7.59 -1.05
N LEU A 95 -2.94 7.22 -2.20
CA LEU A 95 -4.35 6.84 -2.28
C LEU A 95 -4.61 5.49 -1.59
N THR A 96 -3.65 4.57 -1.65
CA THR A 96 -3.78 3.21 -1.08
C THR A 96 -3.03 3.04 0.24
N ILE A 97 -2.21 4.01 0.66
CA ILE A 97 -1.33 3.89 1.83
C ILE A 97 -2.05 3.43 3.11
N VAL A 98 -3.27 3.89 3.35
CA VAL A 98 -4.05 3.49 4.54
C VAL A 98 -4.45 2.02 4.46
N HIS A 99 -4.92 1.59 3.29
CA HIS A 99 -5.30 0.20 3.04
C HIS A 99 -4.07 -0.72 3.14
N ASP A 100 -2.96 -0.31 2.52
CA ASP A 100 -1.70 -1.06 2.57
C ASP A 100 -1.16 -1.13 4.00
N THR A 101 -1.30 -0.05 4.79
CA THR A 101 -0.93 -0.06 6.21
C THR A 101 -1.77 -1.05 7.02
N ILE A 102 -3.09 -1.07 6.83
CA ILE A 102 -3.99 -1.99 7.54
C ILE A 102 -3.65 -3.44 7.19
N ILE A 103 -3.44 -3.76 5.91
CA ILE A 103 -3.09 -5.12 5.48
C ILE A 103 -1.74 -5.55 6.05
N ASN A 104 -0.71 -4.71 5.93
CA ASN A 104 0.62 -5.04 6.44
C ASN A 104 0.58 -5.24 7.97
N LEU A 105 -0.05 -4.31 8.69
CA LEU A 105 -0.13 -4.37 10.15
C LEU A 105 -0.95 -5.56 10.63
N SER A 106 -2.09 -5.84 10.01
CA SER A 106 -2.91 -7.01 10.35
C SER A 106 -2.19 -8.33 10.05
N THR A 107 -1.43 -8.39 8.96
CA THR A 107 -0.58 -9.54 8.62
C THR A 107 0.52 -9.74 9.67
N CYS A 108 1.15 -8.66 10.14
CA CYS A 108 2.11 -8.72 11.24
C CYS A 108 1.46 -9.26 12.52
N VAL A 109 0.36 -8.64 12.98
CA VAL A 109 -0.35 -9.07 14.20
C VAL A 109 -0.83 -10.51 14.11
N GLY A 110 -1.38 -10.92 12.96
CA GLY A 110 -1.83 -12.29 12.71
C GLY A 110 -0.67 -13.30 12.75
N SER A 111 0.47 -12.95 12.15
CA SER A 111 1.67 -13.80 12.19
C SER A 111 2.20 -13.98 13.62
N ILE A 112 2.20 -12.91 14.41
CA ILE A 112 2.64 -12.92 15.81
C ILE A 112 1.70 -13.77 16.67
N PHE A 113 0.39 -13.65 16.46
CA PHE A 113 -0.60 -14.50 17.14
C PHE A 113 -0.38 -15.98 16.79
N ALA A 114 -0.17 -16.30 15.52
CA ALA A 114 0.07 -17.68 15.08
C ALA A 114 1.35 -18.27 15.71
N ILE A 115 2.46 -17.54 15.69
CA ILE A 115 3.73 -17.98 16.28
C ILE A 115 3.59 -18.13 17.80
N SER A 116 2.97 -17.16 18.47
CA SER A 116 2.75 -17.21 19.92
C SER A 116 1.87 -18.40 20.32
N PHE A 117 0.80 -18.65 19.56
CA PHE A 117 -0.10 -19.78 19.78
C PHE A 117 0.61 -21.13 19.66
N ILE A 118 1.48 -21.29 18.66
CA ILE A 118 2.26 -22.52 18.46
C ILE A 118 3.31 -22.67 19.58
N CYS A 119 4.02 -21.61 19.92
CA CYS A 119 5.13 -21.64 20.88
C CYS A 119 4.66 -21.95 22.32
N LEU A 120 3.44 -21.53 22.69
CA LEU A 120 2.86 -21.79 24.02
C LEU A 120 2.09 -23.12 24.12
N GLY A 121 2.10 -23.96 23.08
CA GLY A 121 1.44 -25.27 23.13
C GLY A 121 -0.08 -25.20 23.03
N LEU A 122 -0.62 -24.34 22.15
CA LEU A 122 -2.05 -24.19 21.84
C LEU A 122 -2.92 -23.59 22.97
N ASP A 123 -2.32 -22.91 23.96
CA ASP A 123 -3.08 -22.13 24.93
C ASP A 123 -3.56 -20.80 24.34
N TRP A 124 -4.87 -20.73 24.05
CA TRP A 124 -5.49 -19.58 23.43
C TRP A 124 -5.55 -18.35 24.37
N TYR A 125 -5.71 -18.55 25.68
CA TYR A 125 -5.81 -17.44 26.63
C TYR A 125 -4.49 -16.67 26.74
N SER A 126 -3.38 -17.39 26.91
CA SER A 126 -2.05 -16.79 26.99
C SER A 126 -1.63 -16.12 25.68
N SER A 127 -1.96 -16.73 24.53
CA SER A 127 -1.67 -16.16 23.20
C SER A 127 -2.39 -14.82 22.98
N ILE A 128 -3.68 -14.72 23.34
CA ILE A 128 -4.43 -13.46 23.20
C ILE A 128 -3.83 -12.34 24.04
N ILE A 129 -3.40 -12.64 25.28
CA ILE A 129 -2.79 -11.64 26.16
C ILE A 129 -1.50 -11.08 25.54
N ILE A 130 -0.66 -11.97 24.97
CA ILE A 130 0.59 -11.56 24.31
C ILE A 130 0.29 -10.71 23.07
N THR A 131 -0.63 -11.15 22.23
CA THR A 131 -1.04 -10.38 21.04
C THR A 131 -1.63 -9.03 21.43
N PHE A 132 -2.38 -8.94 22.52
CA PHE A 132 -2.91 -7.68 23.04
C PHE A 132 -1.79 -6.74 23.50
N VAL A 133 -0.80 -7.25 24.25
CA VAL A 133 0.39 -6.46 24.65
C VAL A 133 1.14 -5.92 23.43
N ILE A 134 1.28 -6.72 22.38
CA ILE A 134 1.93 -6.29 21.13
C ILE A 134 1.07 -5.24 20.42
N GLY A 135 -0.25 -5.40 20.42
CA GLY A 135 -1.18 -4.37 19.96
C GLY A 135 -1.02 -3.03 20.71
N LEU A 136 -0.74 -3.06 22.02
CA LEU A 136 -0.43 -1.85 22.79
C LEU A 136 0.90 -1.20 22.38
N ILE A 137 1.92 -1.99 22.04
CA ILE A 137 3.18 -1.47 21.48
C ILE A 137 2.93 -0.75 20.15
N LEU A 138 2.12 -1.35 19.27
CA LEU A 138 1.70 -0.72 18.00
C LEU A 138 0.97 0.59 18.23
N LEU A 139 -0.02 0.60 19.12
CA LEU A 139 -0.78 1.80 19.46
C LEU A 139 0.14 2.90 20.02
N SER A 140 1.13 2.52 20.84
CA SER A 140 2.12 3.44 21.39
C SER A 140 2.99 4.05 20.30
N MET A 141 3.42 3.27 19.30
CA MET A 141 4.16 3.78 18.14
C MET A 141 3.33 4.75 17.29
N PHE A 142 2.05 4.45 17.04
CA PHE A 142 1.15 5.40 16.39
C PHE A 142 0.96 6.68 17.20
N GLY A 143 0.86 6.55 18.53
CA GLY A 143 0.80 7.70 19.45
C GLY A 143 2.04 8.60 19.35
N MET A 144 3.23 8.00 19.28
CA MET A 144 4.48 8.74 19.10
C MET A 144 4.55 9.43 17.72
N MET A 145 4.11 8.76 16.65
CA MET A 145 4.02 9.38 15.32
C MET A 145 3.10 10.60 15.32
N PHE A 146 1.98 10.52 16.03
CA PHE A 146 1.03 11.63 16.18
C PHE A 146 1.64 12.80 16.98
N LEU A 147 2.29 12.52 18.11
CA LEU A 147 2.93 13.55 18.96
C LEU A 147 4.04 14.30 18.22
N TRP A 148 4.84 13.60 17.41
CA TRP A 148 5.91 14.21 16.61
C TRP A 148 5.46 14.78 15.26
N ASN A 149 4.17 14.80 14.95
CA ASN A 149 3.63 15.26 13.65
C ASN A 149 4.28 14.58 12.44
N ILE A 150 4.58 13.28 12.55
CA ILE A 150 5.13 12.49 11.43
C ILE A 150 3.98 11.99 10.57
N TYR A 151 3.97 12.40 9.29
CA TYR A 151 2.98 11.96 8.32
C TYR A 151 3.17 10.50 7.94
N LEU A 152 2.05 9.81 7.72
CA LEU A 152 2.02 8.42 7.26
C LEU A 152 2.31 8.37 5.74
N ASN A 153 3.52 7.97 5.41
CA ASN A 153 4.04 7.74 4.06
C ASN A 153 4.60 6.31 3.94
N ALA A 154 4.94 5.86 2.73
CA ALA A 154 5.59 4.57 2.48
C ALA A 154 6.86 4.37 3.31
N ILE A 155 7.70 5.41 3.44
CA ILE A 155 8.94 5.36 4.24
C ILE A 155 8.63 5.16 5.72
N SER A 156 7.68 5.93 6.28
CA SER A 156 7.31 5.77 7.69
C SER A 156 6.61 4.44 7.96
N LEU A 157 5.84 3.92 6.99
CA LEU A 157 5.21 2.61 7.09
C LEU A 157 6.26 1.50 7.18
N ILE A 158 7.30 1.55 6.35
CA ILE A 158 8.43 0.60 6.43
C ILE A 158 9.11 0.70 7.80
N ASN A 159 9.40 1.91 8.27
CA ASN A 159 10.01 2.10 9.59
C ASN A 159 9.13 1.55 10.71
N LEU A 160 7.82 1.74 10.61
CA LEU A 160 6.86 1.18 11.56
C LEU A 160 6.94 -0.34 11.55
N VAL A 161 6.82 -0.99 10.40
CA VAL A 161 6.88 -2.45 10.28
C VAL A 161 8.22 -3.01 10.79
N THR A 162 9.35 -2.36 10.49
CA THR A 162 10.66 -2.75 11.01
C THR A 162 10.74 -2.64 12.54
N CYS A 163 10.26 -1.54 13.12
CA CYS A 163 10.20 -1.35 14.57
C CYS A 163 9.34 -2.45 15.25
N VAL A 164 8.25 -2.85 14.60
CA VAL A 164 7.41 -3.95 15.06
C VAL A 164 8.15 -5.28 15.03
N GLY A 165 8.88 -5.57 13.94
CA GLY A 165 9.70 -6.78 13.83
C GLY A 165 10.71 -6.91 14.96
N ILE A 166 11.45 -5.82 15.22
CA ILE A 166 12.42 -5.74 16.32
C ILE A 166 11.72 -5.91 17.68
N SER A 167 10.58 -5.25 17.90
CA SER A 167 9.82 -5.37 19.16
C SER A 167 9.33 -6.81 19.41
N VAL A 168 8.89 -7.50 18.36
CA VAL A 168 8.41 -8.89 18.42
C VAL A 168 9.53 -9.86 18.76
N GLU A 169 10.72 -9.67 18.21
CA GLU A 169 11.90 -10.47 18.55
C GLU A 169 12.11 -10.47 20.07
N PHE A 170 12.12 -9.28 20.69
CA PHE A 170 12.26 -9.14 22.14
C PHE A 170 11.12 -9.77 22.94
N CYS A 171 9.88 -9.53 22.52
CA CYS A 171 8.72 -10.13 23.18
C CYS A 171 8.77 -11.67 23.11
N SER A 172 9.18 -12.24 21.97
CA SER A 172 9.24 -13.68 21.77
C SER A 172 10.30 -14.35 22.67
N HIS A 173 11.48 -13.74 22.81
CA HIS A 173 12.53 -14.21 23.70
C HIS A 173 12.09 -14.15 25.17
N LEU A 174 11.46 -13.05 25.58
CA LEU A 174 10.95 -12.87 26.94
C LEU A 174 9.85 -13.89 27.28
N VAL A 175 8.87 -14.06 26.38
CA VAL A 175 7.75 -15.01 26.55
C VAL A 175 8.27 -16.43 26.61
N ARG A 176 9.20 -16.82 25.74
CA ARG A 176 9.82 -18.15 25.77
C ARG A 176 10.58 -18.41 27.06
N ALA A 177 11.37 -17.45 27.53
CA ALA A 177 12.08 -17.57 28.81
C ALA A 177 11.11 -17.66 30.01
N PHE A 178 9.99 -16.95 29.95
CA PHE A 178 8.91 -17.09 30.94
C PHE A 178 8.27 -18.47 30.87
N ALA A 179 7.96 -18.98 29.68
CA ALA A 179 7.29 -20.25 29.44
C ALA A 179 8.11 -21.46 29.92
N ILE A 180 9.43 -21.46 29.67
CA ILE A 180 10.36 -22.56 30.03
C ILE A 180 10.77 -22.52 31.51
N SER A 181 10.62 -21.38 32.20
CA SER A 181 11.03 -21.23 33.60
C SER A 181 10.27 -22.18 34.55
N VAL A 182 11.03 -22.92 35.36
CA VAL A 182 10.54 -23.96 36.29
C VAL A 182 10.15 -23.41 37.68
N HIS A 183 10.19 -22.08 37.88
CA HIS A 183 9.91 -21.50 39.21
C HIS A 183 8.43 -21.61 39.61
N GLU A 184 8.17 -21.78 40.92
CA GLU A 184 6.83 -22.08 41.47
C GLU A 184 5.81 -20.94 41.31
N THR A 185 6.22 -19.67 41.44
CA THR A 185 5.30 -18.53 41.34
C THR A 185 5.48 -17.76 40.04
N ARG A 186 4.37 -17.25 39.48
CA ARG A 186 4.37 -16.46 38.23
C ARG A 186 5.25 -15.22 38.33
N VAL A 187 5.30 -14.59 39.51
CA VAL A 187 6.16 -13.42 39.76
C VAL A 187 7.64 -13.79 39.71
N LEU A 188 8.03 -14.92 40.31
CA LEU A 188 9.42 -15.40 40.23
C LEU A 188 9.81 -15.77 38.81
N ARG A 189 8.91 -16.43 38.05
CA ARG A 189 9.13 -16.75 36.63
C ARG A 189 9.35 -15.49 35.80
N ALA A 190 8.54 -14.45 36.01
CA ALA A 190 8.68 -13.17 35.32
C ALA A 190 9.99 -12.46 35.70
N LYS A 191 10.34 -12.42 36.99
CA LYS A 191 11.62 -11.86 37.47
C LYS A 191 12.81 -12.59 36.85
N HIS A 192 12.78 -13.92 36.82
CA HIS A 192 13.84 -14.73 36.23
C HIS A 192 13.95 -14.51 34.72
N ALA A 193 12.82 -14.52 33.99
CA ALA A 193 12.80 -14.29 32.55
C ALA A 193 13.34 -12.89 32.19
N LEU A 194 12.96 -11.86 32.94
CA LEU A 194 13.42 -10.49 32.73
C LEU A 194 14.91 -10.33 33.07
N ALA A 195 15.38 -10.92 34.18
CA ALA A 195 16.80 -10.85 34.56
C ALA A 195 17.70 -11.56 33.53
N HIS A 196 17.25 -12.68 32.99
CA HIS A 196 18.03 -13.48 32.05
C HIS A 196 17.99 -12.94 30.61
N MET A 197 16.82 -12.48 30.14
CA MET A 197 16.67 -11.96 28.76
C MET A 197 16.91 -10.45 28.65
N GLY A 198 16.63 -9.67 29.69
CA GLY A 198 16.67 -8.21 29.63
C GLY A 198 18.06 -7.64 29.34
N GLY A 199 19.11 -8.20 29.95
CA GLY A 199 20.50 -7.80 29.67
C GLY A 199 20.92 -8.11 28.23
N SER A 200 20.60 -9.32 27.74
CA SER A 200 20.91 -9.74 26.37
C SER A 200 20.18 -8.88 25.32
N VAL A 201 18.91 -8.57 25.57
CA VAL A 201 18.07 -7.76 24.68
C VAL A 201 18.55 -6.31 24.64
N LEU A 202 18.86 -5.72 25.79
CA LEU A 202 19.34 -4.35 25.87
C LEU A 202 20.72 -4.19 25.22
N SER A 203 21.63 -5.17 25.39
CA SER A 203 22.91 -5.18 24.68
C SER A 203 22.73 -5.32 23.17
N ALA A 204 21.79 -6.14 22.70
CA ALA A 204 21.50 -6.27 21.27
C ALA A 204 20.98 -4.95 20.67
N LEU A 205 20.13 -4.23 21.40
CA LEU A 205 19.64 -2.91 21.01
C LEU A 205 20.73 -1.84 20.95
N ILE A 206 21.68 -1.85 21.89
CA ILE A 206 22.78 -0.87 21.94
C ILE A 206 23.80 -1.11 20.82
N MET A 207 23.94 -2.35 20.38
CA MET A 207 24.89 -2.74 19.34
C MET A 207 24.38 -2.49 17.91
N LEU A 208 23.05 -2.33 17.73
CA LEU A 208 22.40 -2.02 16.46
C LEU A 208 22.52 -0.51 16.13
#